data_AF-A0A914GCW1-F1
#
_entry.id   AF-A0A914GCW1-F1
#
_cell.length_a   1.000
_cell.length_b   1.000
_cell.length_c   1.000
_cell.angle_alpha   90.00
_cell.angle_beta   90.00
_cell.angle_gamma   90.00
#
_symmetry.space_group_name_H-M   'P 1'
#
loop_
_entity.id
_entity.type
_entity.pdbx_description
1 polymer ?
#
loop_
_entity_poly.entity_id
_entity_poly.type
_entity_poly.pdbx_seq_one_letter_code
_entity_poly.pdbx_strand_id
1 'polypeptide(L)'
;MSSSPDSITLKSNRKACHRARDLFFECYDKNNANQNKCRLELKEFEKHCPASWVQHFMRKHKFEKYKEELTKEGLLSDKDAPSRA
;
A
#
# COMPACT_ATOMS: atom_id res chain seq x y z
N MET A 1 26.11 -20.00 -1.34
CA MET A 1 25.85 -18.73 -2.06
C MET A 1 24.43 -18.33 -1.69
N SER A 2 24.28 -17.38 -0.76
CA SER A 2 23.65 -16.05 -0.99
C SER A 2 22.11 -16.17 -1.03
N SER A 3 21.29 -15.65 -0.12
CA SER A 3 21.30 -14.40 0.67
C SER A 3 20.28 -14.53 1.84
N SER A 4 20.64 -14.29 3.11
CA SER A 4 20.20 -13.16 4.00
C SER A 4 18.89 -12.41 3.65
N PRO A 5 18.10 -11.86 4.61
CA PRO A 5 17.87 -12.19 6.03
C PRO A 5 16.35 -12.17 6.38
N ASP A 6 15.66 -13.30 6.36
CA ASP A 6 14.23 -13.41 6.72
C ASP A 6 13.97 -13.41 8.24
N SER A 7 14.39 -12.37 8.95
CA SER A 7 14.04 -12.23 10.37
C SER A 7 13.81 -10.78 10.79
N ILE A 8 12.82 -10.14 10.15
CA ILE A 8 12.06 -9.04 10.76
C ILE A 8 11.25 -9.65 11.90
N THR A 9 11.62 -9.37 13.15
CA THR A 9 10.98 -9.91 14.35
C THR A 9 9.44 -9.81 14.31
N LEU A 10 8.80 -10.98 14.44
CA LEU A 10 7.56 -11.44 13.79
C LEU A 10 6.22 -10.80 14.24
N LYS A 11 6.16 -9.91 15.24
CA LYS A 11 4.86 -9.35 15.70
C LYS A 11 4.89 -7.85 16.05
N SER A 12 5.96 -7.35 16.66
CA SER A 12 6.06 -5.94 17.08
C SER A 12 6.26 -4.98 15.90
N ASN A 13 7.01 -5.39 14.86
CA ASN A 13 7.24 -4.55 13.68
C ASN A 13 6.01 -4.40 12.77
N ARG A 14 5.01 -5.28 12.89
CA ARG A 14 3.81 -5.20 12.06
C ARG A 14 2.97 -3.96 12.36
N LYS A 15 2.87 -3.56 13.63
CA LYS A 15 2.18 -2.31 14.02
C LYS A 15 2.91 -1.09 13.49
N ALA A 16 4.24 -1.06 13.57
CA ALA A 16 5.05 0.02 13.02
C ALA A 16 4.91 0.11 11.49
N CYS A 17 4.97 -1.03 10.81
CA CYS A 17 4.72 -1.15 9.38
C CYS A 17 3.34 -0.61 8.97
N HIS A 18 2.27 -1.01 9.66
CA HIS A 18 0.92 -0.51 9.39
C HIS A 18 0.80 1.00 9.66
N ARG A 19 1.44 1.53 10.72
CA ARG A 19 1.45 2.98 10.98
C ARG A 19 2.16 3.74 9.86
N ALA A 20 3.36 3.30 9.46
CA ALA A 20 4.11 3.93 8.37
C ALA A 20 3.35 3.86 7.04
N ARG A 21 2.67 2.73 6.78
CA ARG A 21 1.76 2.55 5.65
C ARG A 21 0.64 3.59 5.65
N ASP A 22 -0.06 3.74 6.77
CA ASP A 22 -1.22 4.63 6.87
C ASP A 22 -0.80 6.09 6.69
N LEU A 23 0.35 6.48 7.26
CA LEU A 23 0.94 7.81 7.03
C LEU A 23 1.29 8.04 5.56
N PHE A 24 1.91 7.05 4.91
CA PHE A 24 2.23 7.13 3.48
C PHE A 24 0.96 7.25 2.63
N PHE A 25 -0.07 6.43 2.87
CA PHE A 25 -1.30 6.48 2.09
C PHE A 25 -2.12 7.73 2.35
N GLU A 26 -2.14 8.23 3.58
CA GLU A 26 -2.78 9.52 3.88
C GLU A 26 -2.13 10.65 3.07
N CYS A 27 -0.80 10.70 3.05
CA CYS A 27 -0.09 11.66 2.22
C CYS A 27 -0.35 11.41 0.71
N TYR A 28 -0.34 10.15 0.28
CA TYR A 28 -0.55 9.77 -1.11
C TYR A 28 -1.92 10.20 -1.63
N ASP A 29 -2.98 9.99 -0.84
CA ASP A 29 -4.35 10.38 -1.16
C ASP A 29 -4.50 11.91 -1.16
N LYS A 30 -3.94 12.60 -0.15
CA LYS A 30 -3.93 14.07 -0.09
C LYS A 30 -3.25 14.71 -1.30
N ASN A 31 -2.28 14.01 -1.91
CA ASN A 31 -1.50 14.52 -3.04
C ASN A 31 -1.94 13.95 -4.40
N ASN A 32 -3.19 13.49 -4.55
CA ASN A 32 -3.72 12.93 -5.81
C ASN A 32 -2.83 11.80 -6.36
N ALA A 33 -2.53 10.81 -5.53
CA ALA A 33 -1.74 9.65 -5.90
C ALA A 33 -0.29 9.98 -6.34
N ASN A 34 0.30 11.07 -5.81
CA ASN A 34 1.65 11.48 -6.15
C ASN A 34 2.69 11.02 -5.11
N GLN A 35 3.37 9.91 -5.40
CA GLN A 35 4.43 9.34 -4.53
C GLN A 35 5.60 10.30 -4.30
N ASN A 36 5.87 11.21 -5.24
CA ASN A 36 7.04 12.10 -5.17
C ASN A 36 6.92 13.14 -4.05
N LYS A 37 5.69 13.45 -3.64
CA LYS A 37 5.42 14.37 -2.51
C LYS A 37 5.60 13.69 -1.15
N CYS A 38 5.49 12.36 -1.11
CA CYS A 38 5.48 11.56 0.12
C CYS A 38 6.72 10.65 0.24
N ARG A 39 7.88 11.13 -0.25
CA ARG A 39 9.13 10.34 -0.29
C ARG A 39 9.69 10.04 1.11
N LEU A 40 9.39 10.89 2.10
CA LEU A 40 9.85 10.69 3.48
C LEU A 40 9.09 9.53 4.12
N GLU A 41 7.77 9.53 3.98
CA GLU A 41 6.86 8.51 4.46
C GLU A 41 7.12 7.19 3.72
N LEU A 42 7.40 7.24 2.41
CA LEU A 42 7.76 6.06 1.62
C LEU A 42 9.04 5.40 2.14
N LYS A 43 10.07 6.18 2.48
CA LYS A 43 11.30 5.65 3.07
C LYS A 43 11.03 4.97 4.42
N GLU A 44 10.20 5.58 5.27
CA GLU A 44 9.86 4.98 6.56
C GLU A 44 8.99 3.72 6.39
N PHE A 45 8.14 3.71 5.37
CA PHE A 45 7.34 2.55 4.98
C PHE A 45 8.22 1.39 4.49
N GLU A 46 9.20 1.64 3.62
CA GLU A 46 10.17 0.64 3.15
C GLU A 46 11.13 0.16 4.24
N LYS A 47 11.42 1.02 5.23
CA LYS A 47 12.27 0.68 6.38
C LYS A 47 11.56 -0.23 7.39
N HIS A 48 10.27 -0.02 7.62
CA HIS A 48 9.50 -0.81 8.59
C HIS A 48 8.81 -2.03 7.98
N CYS A 49 8.49 -2.00 6.68
CA CYS A 49 7.80 -3.07 5.98
C CYS A 49 8.72 -3.78 4.99
N PRO A 50 8.59 -5.10 4.84
CA PRO A 50 9.27 -5.81 3.77
C PRO A 50 8.77 -5.32 2.40
N ALA A 51 9.66 -5.27 1.41
CA ALA A 51 9.34 -4.79 0.06
C ALA A 51 8.11 -5.50 -0.56
N SER A 52 7.94 -6.80 -0.31
CA SER A 52 6.77 -7.57 -0.77
C SER A 52 5.45 -7.02 -0.23
N TRP A 53 5.43 -6.55 1.02
CA TRP A 53 4.26 -5.92 1.64
C TRP A 53 4.00 -4.54 1.07
N VAL A 54 5.05 -3.72 0.92
CA VAL A 54 4.96 -2.41 0.29
C VAL A 54 4.32 -2.54 -1.10
N GLN A 55 4.87 -3.40 -1.96
CA GLN A 55 4.34 -3.63 -3.30
C GLN A 55 2.90 -4.14 -3.31
N HIS A 56 2.53 -5.04 -2.38
CA HIS A 56 1.17 -5.54 -2.27
C HIS A 56 0.19 -4.43 -1.88
N PHE A 57 0.48 -3.67 -0.82
CA PHE A 57 -0.38 -2.59 -0.37
C PHE A 57 -0.50 -1.47 -1.40
N MET A 58 0.60 -1.08 -2.05
CA MET A 58 0.56 -0.03 -3.07
C MET A 58 -0.32 -0.41 -4.27
N ARG A 59 -0.25 -1.66 -4.74
CA ARG A 59 -1.14 -2.15 -5.79
C ARG A 59 -2.59 -2.14 -5.33
N LYS A 60 -2.86 -2.65 -4.12
CA LYS A 60 -4.20 -2.69 -3.56
C LYS A 60 -4.80 -1.28 -3.44
N HIS A 61 -4.06 -0.33 -2.88
CA HIS A 61 -4.51 1.06 -2.69
C HIS A 61 -4.80 1.76 -4.02
N LYS A 62 -3.91 1.60 -5.02
CA LYS A 62 -4.13 2.12 -6.37
C LYS A 62 -5.39 1.53 -7.02
N PHE A 63 -5.60 0.22 -6.87
CA PHE A 63 -6.79 -0.45 -7.39
C PHE A 63 -8.07 0.02 -6.70
N GLU A 64 -8.06 0.13 -5.36
CA GLU A 64 -9.21 0.63 -4.58
C GLU A 64 -9.55 2.08 -4.98
N LYS A 65 -8.56 2.95 -5.14
CA LYS A 65 -8.77 4.33 -5.61
C LYS A 65 -9.29 4.40 -7.04
N TYR A 66 -8.74 3.59 -7.95
CA TYR A 66 -9.24 3.50 -9.32
C TYR A 66 -10.68 2.99 -9.36
N LYS A 67 -11.03 1.96 -8.56
CA LYS A 67 -12.39 1.46 -8.43
C LYS A 67 -13.32 2.54 -7.86
N GLU A 68 -12.89 3.28 -6.84
CA GLU A 68 -13.65 4.37 -6.23
C GLU A 68 -13.99 5.47 -7.25
N GLU A 69 -13.02 5.92 -8.04
CA GLU A 69 -13.26 6.92 -9.10
C GLU A 69 -14.19 6.38 -10.19
N LEU A 70 -14.00 5.15 -10.66
CA LEU A 70 -14.87 4.55 -11.67
C LEU A 70 -16.31 4.32 -11.17
N THR A 71 -16.48 3.92 -9.91
CA THR A 71 -17.81 3.80 -9.29
C THR A 71 -18.46 5.17 -9.13
N LYS A 72 -17.69 6.19 -8.75
CA LYS A 72 -18.17 7.58 -8.66
C LYS A 72 -18.63 8.13 -10.01
N GLU A 73 -17.95 7.78 -11.09
CA GLU A 73 -18.38 8.11 -12.46
C GLU A 73 -19.49 7.19 -13.00
N GLY A 74 -19.95 6.21 -12.22
CA GLY A 74 -21.06 5.32 -12.57
C GLY A 74 -20.71 4.21 -13.57
N LEU A 75 -19.42 3.96 -13.83
CA LEU A 75 -18.94 2.98 -14.81
C LEU A 75 -18.73 1.56 -14.26
N LEU A 76 -18.66 1.38 -12.93
CA LEU A 76 -18.50 0.06 -12.30
C LEU A 76 -19.60 -0.23 -11.28
N SER A 77 -20.36 -1.31 -11.53
CA SER A 77 -21.22 -1.98 -10.55
C SER A 77 -20.44 -3.11 -9.87
N ASP A 78 -20.74 -3.40 -8.60
CA ASP A 78 -19.98 -4.29 -7.70
C ASP A 78 -19.87 -5.78 -8.14
N LYS A 79 -20.32 -6.12 -9.34
CA LYS A 79 -20.40 -7.50 -9.88
C LYS A 79 -19.16 -7.94 -10.68
N ASP A 80 -18.24 -7.02 -11.00
CA ASP A 80 -17.05 -7.30 -11.81
C ASP A 80 -15.76 -7.46 -10.98
N ALA A 81 -15.86 -7.52 -9.65
CA ALA A 81 -14.70 -7.87 -8.83
C ALA A 81 -14.37 -9.35 -9.05
N PRO A 82 -13.14 -9.71 -9.45
CA PRO A 82 -12.77 -11.11 -9.62
C PRO A 82 -12.95 -11.81 -8.28
N SER A 83 -13.92 -12.72 -8.24
CA SER A 83 -14.15 -13.62 -7.12
C SER A 83 -12.81 -14.24 -6.75
N ARG A 84 -12.42 -14.04 -5.50
CA ARG A 84 -11.26 -14.70 -4.89
C ARG A 84 -11.63 -16.18 -4.78
N ALA A 85 -11.42 -16.92 -5.87
CA ALA A 85 -11.49 -18.37 -5.91
C ALA A 85 -10.36 -18.98 -5.09
#